data_AF-A0A2G9TW96-F1
#
_entry.id   AF-A0A2G9TW96-F1
#
_cell.length_a   1.000
_cell.length_b   1.000
_cell.length_c   1.000
_cell.angle_alpha   90.00
_cell.angle_beta   90.00
_cell.angle_gamma   90.00
#
_symmetry.space_group_name_H-M   'P 1'
#
loop_
_entity.id
_entity.type
_entity.pdbx_description
1 polymer ?
#
loop_
_entity_poly.entity_id
_entity_poly.type
_entity_poly.pdbx_seq_one_letter_code
_entity_poly.pdbx_strand_id
1 'polypeptide(L)'
;MLSARESFDYVGSSDAAYDMMKGEFPRKLSDKFKAQLDPVLASQLEAIIEVQQLGTGDGIRLYGHADGRQFQRGELKDVLNSLSAGAIAAGGLLVPPTESSRMPPSSWHSFYRIASSIRGIVLAPFKENYEYR
;
A
#
# COMPACT_ATOMS: atom_id res chain seq x y z
N MET A 1 5.35 2.50 -6.28
CA MET A 1 6.43 1.51 -6.43
C MET A 1 5.82 0.24 -7.00
N LEU A 2 6.43 -0.40 -7.99
CA LEU A 2 6.08 -1.77 -8.39
C LEU A 2 7.00 -2.73 -7.66
N SER A 3 6.43 -3.74 -7.01
CA SER A 3 7.21 -4.75 -6.30
C SER A 3 7.16 -6.08 -7.04
N ALA A 4 8.33 -6.67 -7.27
CA ALA A 4 8.46 -7.94 -7.96
C ALA A 4 8.65 -9.08 -6.96
N ARG A 5 8.21 -10.28 -7.32
CA ARG A 5 8.33 -11.50 -6.49
C ARG A 5 7.63 -11.41 -5.13
N GLU A 6 6.54 -10.64 -5.04
CA GLU A 6 5.74 -10.56 -3.81
C GLU A 6 5.12 -11.92 -3.42
N SER A 7 4.86 -12.79 -4.39
CA SER A 7 4.36 -14.16 -4.15
C SER A 7 5.38 -15.09 -3.48
N PHE A 8 6.64 -14.68 -3.39
CA PHE A 8 7.71 -15.42 -2.71
C PHE A 8 8.07 -14.66 -1.43
N ASP A 9 7.18 -14.70 -0.43
CA ASP A 9 7.37 -14.09 0.89
C ASP A 9 7.74 -12.60 0.87
N TYR A 10 7.11 -11.82 -0.03
CA TYR A 10 7.27 -10.36 -0.07
C TYR A 10 8.73 -9.90 -0.30
N VAL A 11 9.53 -10.69 -1.03
CA VAL A 11 10.97 -10.40 -1.23
C VAL A 11 11.20 -9.02 -1.81
N GLY A 12 10.44 -8.61 -2.85
CA GLY A 12 10.63 -7.30 -3.47
C GLY A 12 10.37 -6.14 -2.52
N SER A 13 9.28 -6.21 -1.74
CA SER A 13 8.90 -5.15 -0.82
C SER A 13 9.75 -5.16 0.44
N SER A 14 10.24 -6.33 0.86
CA SER A 14 11.19 -6.47 1.96
C SER A 14 12.55 -5.87 1.61
N ASP A 15 13.06 -6.11 0.39
CA ASP A 15 14.30 -5.49 -0.09
C ASP A 15 14.16 -3.97 -0.18
N ALA A 16 13.06 -3.47 -0.75
CA ALA A 16 12.80 -2.03 -0.84
C ALA A 16 12.69 -1.37 0.55
N ALA A 17 11.93 -1.99 1.47
CA ALA A 17 11.80 -1.52 2.84
C ALA A 17 13.17 -1.50 3.55
N TYR A 18 13.96 -2.57 3.40
CA TYR A 18 15.29 -2.65 3.98
C TYR A 18 16.22 -1.54 3.45
N ASP A 19 16.22 -1.29 2.15
CA ASP A 19 17.03 -0.23 1.55
C ASP A 19 16.57 1.16 2.02
N MET A 20 15.26 1.40 2.17
CA MET A 20 14.72 2.66 2.72
C MET A 20 15.11 2.87 4.18
N MET A 21 15.17 1.79 4.97
CA MET A 21 15.65 1.83 6.35
C MET A 21 17.15 2.19 6.39
N LYS A 22 17.93 1.78 5.39
CA LYS A 22 19.36 2.12 5.26
C LYS A 22 19.62 3.48 4.61
N GLY A 23 18.60 4.14 4.07
CA GLY A 23 18.76 5.36 3.29
C GLY A 23 19.47 5.14 1.95
N GLU A 24 19.34 3.94 1.41
CA GLU A 24 19.95 3.52 0.15
C GLU A 24 18.91 3.32 -0.96
N PHE A 25 17.62 3.45 -0.65
CA PHE A 25 16.55 3.37 -1.64
C PHE A 25 16.25 4.75 -2.26
N PRO A 26 16.09 4.88 -3.58
CA PRO A 26 16.40 3.87 -4.59
C PRO A 26 17.91 3.66 -4.71
N ARG A 27 18.34 2.42 -4.95
CA ARG A 27 19.76 2.08 -5.08
C ARG A 27 20.41 2.88 -6.20
N LYS A 28 21.62 3.37 -5.94
CA LYS A 28 22.44 4.03 -6.97
C LYS A 28 22.77 3.04 -8.08
N LEU A 29 22.52 3.43 -9.33
CA LEU A 29 22.82 2.60 -10.50
C LEU A 29 24.33 2.54 -10.78
N SER A 30 25.02 3.68 -10.68
CA SER A 30 26.48 3.81 -10.82
C SER A 30 26.92 5.23 -10.49
N ASP A 31 28.12 5.39 -9.92
CA ASP A 31 28.74 6.71 -9.68
C ASP A 31 28.98 7.52 -10.96
N LYS A 32 28.85 6.89 -12.14
CA LYS A 32 28.98 7.56 -13.44
C LYS A 32 27.79 8.44 -13.79
N PHE A 33 26.63 8.23 -13.16
CA PHE A 33 25.43 9.02 -13.45
C PHE A 33 25.36 10.22 -12.49
N LYS A 34 25.40 11.43 -13.04
CA LYS A 34 25.30 12.68 -12.27
C LYS A 34 23.86 12.97 -11.79
N ALA A 35 22.86 12.54 -12.55
CA ALA A 35 21.46 12.67 -12.15
C ALA A 35 21.01 11.37 -11.48
N GLN A 36 20.71 11.44 -10.20
CA GLN A 36 20.18 10.35 -9.39
C GLN A 36 19.04 10.89 -8.52
N LEU A 37 18.09 10.02 -8.20
CA LEU A 37 17.04 10.38 -7.25
C LEU A 37 17.63 10.44 -5.85
N ASP A 38 17.18 11.42 -5.07
CA ASP A 38 17.52 11.46 -3.65
C ASP A 38 16.94 10.23 -2.93
N PRO A 39 17.65 9.69 -1.92
CA PRO A 39 17.13 8.58 -1.16
C PRO A 39 15.82 8.92 -0.44
N VAL A 40 14.89 7.98 -0.48
CA VAL A 40 13.63 8.00 0.26
C VAL A 40 13.81 7.17 1.52
N LEU A 41 13.61 7.81 2.67
CA LEU A 41 13.67 7.17 3.98
C LEU A 41 12.30 6.62 4.36
N ALA A 42 12.28 5.51 5.10
CA ALA A 42 11.02 4.94 5.60
C ALA A 42 10.23 5.93 6.47
N SER A 43 10.92 6.81 7.22
CA SER A 43 10.31 7.85 8.04
C SER A 43 9.63 8.96 7.24
N GLN A 44 9.90 9.08 5.94
CA GLN A 44 9.24 10.03 5.06
C GLN A 44 7.93 9.48 4.48
N LEU A 45 7.65 8.18 4.63
CA LEU A 45 6.42 7.57 4.16
C LEU A 45 5.28 7.83 5.15
N GLU A 46 4.23 8.50 4.67
CA GLU A 46 3.00 8.68 5.44
C GLU A 46 2.06 7.49 5.29
N ALA A 47 1.85 7.03 4.05
CA ALA A 47 0.93 5.95 3.73
C ALA A 47 1.43 5.12 2.54
N ILE A 48 1.03 3.85 2.54
CA ILE A 48 1.13 2.94 1.41
C ILE A 48 -0.27 2.60 0.96
N ILE A 49 -0.54 2.88 -0.31
CA ILE A 49 -1.76 2.47 -1.00
C ILE A 49 -1.34 1.38 -1.98
N GLU A 50 -1.81 0.17 -1.74
CA GLU A 50 -1.55 -0.99 -2.57
C GLU A 50 -2.82 -1.40 -3.31
N VAL A 51 -2.66 -1.90 -4.52
CA VAL A 51 -3.76 -2.29 -5.39
C VAL A 51 -3.61 -3.78 -5.70
N GLN A 52 -4.66 -4.56 -5.46
CA GLN A 52 -4.62 -6.01 -5.63
C GLN A 52 -5.76 -6.52 -6.52
N GLN A 53 -5.41 -7.49 -7.38
CA GLN A 53 -6.35 -8.33 -8.13
C GLN A 53 -7.46 -7.59 -8.91
N LEU A 54 -7.15 -6.43 -9.48
CA LEU A 54 -8.09 -5.62 -10.27
C LEU A 54 -8.64 -6.30 -11.54
N GLY A 55 -8.15 -7.50 -11.90
CA GLY A 55 -8.69 -8.29 -13.01
C GLY A 55 -10.08 -8.90 -12.74
N THR A 56 -10.64 -8.69 -11.55
CA THR A 56 -11.95 -9.20 -11.11
C THR A 56 -12.84 -8.06 -10.60
N GLY A 57 -14.10 -8.35 -10.25
CA GLY A 57 -15.08 -7.36 -9.79
C GLY A 57 -16.02 -6.80 -10.87
N ASP A 58 -16.76 -5.76 -10.49
CA ASP A 58 -17.79 -5.09 -11.31
C ASP A 58 -17.29 -3.83 -12.05
N GLY A 59 -16.00 -3.48 -11.88
CA GLY A 59 -15.39 -2.29 -12.47
C GLY A 59 -15.82 -0.96 -11.84
N ILE A 60 -16.69 -0.99 -10.82
CA ILE A 60 -17.25 0.20 -10.18
C ILE A 60 -16.81 0.25 -8.71
N ARG A 61 -16.88 -0.88 -8.00
CA ARG A 61 -16.68 -0.97 -6.56
C ARG A 61 -15.28 -1.49 -6.23
N LEU A 62 -14.60 -0.79 -5.33
CA LEU A 62 -13.41 -1.29 -4.64
C LEU A 62 -13.67 -1.29 -3.14
N TYR A 63 -13.17 -2.31 -2.46
CA TYR A 63 -13.11 -2.39 -1.01
C TYR A 63 -11.73 -1.92 -0.56
N GLY A 64 -11.73 -0.98 0.39
CA GLY A 64 -10.56 -0.57 1.13
C GLY A 64 -10.34 -1.52 2.31
N HIS A 65 -9.15 -2.12 2.37
CA HIS A 65 -8.72 -2.96 3.47
C HIS A 65 -7.59 -2.27 4.23
N ALA A 66 -7.62 -2.34 5.55
CA ALA A 66 -6.60 -1.75 6.39
C ALA A 66 -6.48 -2.50 7.73
N ASP A 67 -5.43 -2.20 8.50
CA ASP A 67 -5.33 -2.64 9.89
C ASP A 67 -6.42 -1.93 10.72
N GLY A 68 -7.32 -2.71 11.32
CA GLY A 68 -8.46 -2.19 12.09
C GLY A 68 -8.07 -1.27 13.24
N ARG A 69 -6.85 -1.38 13.81
CA ARG A 69 -6.37 -0.48 14.87
C ARG A 69 -5.99 0.89 14.29
N GLN A 70 -5.38 0.94 13.10
CA GLN A 70 -5.12 2.21 12.40
C GLN A 70 -6.43 2.91 12.05
N PHE A 71 -7.45 2.13 11.63
CA PHE A 71 -8.79 2.66 11.39
C PHE A 71 -9.43 3.21 12.66
N GLN A 72 -9.44 2.44 13.75
CA GLN A 72 -10.05 2.81 15.02
C GLN A 72 -9.41 4.06 15.64
N ARG A 73 -8.08 4.24 15.48
CA ARG A 73 -7.37 5.44 15.94
C ARG A 73 -7.60 6.67 15.04
N GLY A 74 -8.34 6.53 13.95
CA GLY A 74 -8.63 7.62 13.00
C GLY A 74 -7.45 8.00 12.10
N GLU A 75 -6.37 7.21 12.08
CA GLU A 75 -5.14 7.52 11.34
C GLU A 75 -5.35 7.52 9.82
N LEU A 76 -6.37 6.80 9.35
CA LEU A 76 -6.66 6.63 7.93
C LEU A 76 -7.67 7.64 7.39
N LYS A 77 -8.24 8.50 8.24
CA LYS A 77 -9.39 9.34 7.89
C LYS A 77 -9.16 10.19 6.65
N ASP A 78 -8.06 10.94 6.61
CA ASP A 78 -7.80 11.86 5.52
C ASP A 78 -7.49 11.12 4.21
N VAL A 79 -6.70 10.04 4.29
CA VAL A 79 -6.38 9.20 3.13
C VAL A 79 -7.64 8.54 2.56
N LEU A 80 -8.51 8.00 3.41
CA LEU A 80 -9.78 7.40 2.99
C LEU A 80 -10.75 8.42 2.37
N ASN A 81 -10.78 9.64 2.90
CA ASN A 81 -11.59 10.72 2.34
C ASN A 81 -11.09 11.10 0.93
N SER A 82 -9.78 11.27 0.75
CA SER A 82 -9.18 11.56 -0.55
C SER A 82 -9.41 10.44 -1.55
N LEU A 83 -9.23 9.17 -1.14
CA LEU A 83 -9.47 8.01 -2.00
C LEU A 83 -10.95 7.88 -2.39
N SER A 84 -11.86 8.10 -1.45
CA SER A 84 -13.31 8.06 -1.72
C SER A 84 -13.72 9.15 -2.70
N ALA A 85 -13.21 10.37 -2.53
CA ALA A 85 -13.46 11.48 -3.45
C ALA A 85 -12.92 11.17 -4.86
N GLY A 86 -11.71 10.61 -4.96
CA GLY A 86 -11.11 10.17 -6.22
C GLY A 86 -11.92 9.06 -6.91
N ALA A 87 -12.40 8.07 -6.14
CA ALA A 87 -13.24 7.00 -6.67
C ALA A 87 -14.55 7.55 -7.24
N ILE A 88 -15.24 8.43 -6.51
CA ILE A 88 -16.49 9.07 -6.95
C ILE A 88 -16.25 9.88 -8.24
N ALA A 89 -15.18 10.67 -8.29
CA ALA A 89 -14.85 11.47 -9.47
C ALA A 89 -14.57 10.60 -10.72
N ALA A 90 -14.06 9.39 -10.52
CA ALA A 90 -13.85 8.40 -11.58
C ALA A 90 -15.11 7.58 -11.94
N GLY A 91 -16.27 7.87 -11.33
CA GLY A 91 -17.51 7.12 -11.53
C GLY A 91 -17.58 5.80 -10.77
N GLY A 92 -16.69 5.58 -9.81
CA GLY A 92 -16.61 4.40 -8.97
C GLY A 92 -17.08 4.64 -7.53
N LEU A 93 -16.93 3.60 -6.71
CA LEU A 93 -17.27 3.59 -5.30
C LEU A 93 -16.16 2.92 -4.50
N LEU A 94 -15.66 3.61 -3.47
CA LEU A 94 -14.81 3.02 -2.45
C LEU A 94 -15.67 2.63 -1.23
N VAL A 95 -15.65 1.35 -0.87
CA VAL A 95 -16.20 0.86 0.40
C VAL A 95 -15.09 0.95 1.44
N PRO A 96 -15.23 1.79 2.49
CA PRO A 96 -14.18 1.96 3.48
C PRO A 96 -13.99 0.71 4.35
N PRO A 97 -12.79 0.52 4.95
CA PRO A 97 -12.57 -0.48 5.98
C PRO A 97 -13.38 -0.15 7.24
N THR A 98 -13.43 -1.12 8.16
CA THR A 98 -14.05 -0.98 9.49
C THR A 98 -13.04 -1.31 10.58
N GLU A 99 -13.40 -1.10 11.85
CA GLU A 99 -12.56 -1.50 12.99
C GLU A 99 -12.29 -3.02 13.03
N SER A 100 -13.19 -3.81 12.44
CA SER A 100 -13.05 -5.27 12.34
C SER A 100 -12.22 -5.73 11.14
N SER A 101 -11.87 -4.81 10.23
CA SER A 101 -11.08 -5.13 9.04
C SER A 101 -9.67 -5.58 9.40
N ARG A 102 -9.17 -6.52 8.61
CA ARG A 102 -7.80 -7.01 8.70
C ARG A 102 -7.08 -6.69 7.40
N MET A 103 -5.80 -6.31 7.51
CA MET A 103 -4.96 -6.15 6.35
C MET A 103 -4.77 -7.52 5.67
N PRO A 104 -5.13 -7.69 4.39
CA PRO A 104 -4.83 -8.92 3.65
C PRO A 104 -3.32 -9.06 3.42
N PRO A 105 -2.82 -10.24 3.03
CA PRO A 105 -1.46 -10.42 2.51
C PRO A 105 -1.07 -9.28 1.56
N SER A 106 -0.08 -8.47 1.94
CA SER A 106 0.25 -7.23 1.22
C SER A 106 1.68 -6.77 1.49
N SER A 107 2.25 -6.04 0.54
CA SER A 107 3.59 -5.45 0.63
C SER A 107 3.72 -4.47 1.79
N TRP A 108 2.62 -3.85 2.25
CA TRP A 108 2.58 -2.96 3.41
C TRP A 108 3.18 -3.61 4.66
N HIS A 109 3.04 -4.93 4.85
CA HIS A 109 3.61 -5.62 6.01
C HIS A 109 5.13 -5.45 6.11
N SER A 110 5.83 -5.40 4.97
CA SER A 110 7.28 -5.18 4.91
C SER A 110 7.68 -3.81 5.46
N PHE A 111 6.89 -2.78 5.15
CA PHE A 111 7.14 -1.41 5.59
C PHE A 111 6.68 -1.16 7.03
N TYR A 112 5.54 -1.73 7.44
CA TYR A 112 5.05 -1.61 8.80
C TYR A 112 6.02 -2.20 9.83
N ARG A 113 6.73 -3.28 9.47
CA ARG A 113 7.76 -3.90 10.33
C ARG A 113 8.93 -2.96 10.65
N ILE A 114 9.31 -2.09 9.72
CA ILE A 114 10.43 -1.16 9.91
C ILE A 114 9.98 0.19 10.47
N ALA A 115 8.73 0.60 10.20
CA ALA A 115 8.15 1.84 10.70
C ALA A 115 6.64 1.67 10.89
N SER A 116 6.23 1.43 12.13
CA SER A 116 4.81 1.20 12.48
C SER A 116 3.92 2.43 12.34
N SER A 117 4.50 3.61 12.08
CA SER A 117 3.78 4.84 11.76
C SER A 117 3.22 4.86 10.34
N ILE A 118 3.70 3.98 9.45
CA ILE A 118 3.27 3.93 8.06
C ILE A 118 1.85 3.37 7.98
N ARG A 119 0.94 4.17 7.45
CA ARG A 119 -0.47 3.81 7.25
C ARG A 119 -0.62 2.90 6.04
N GLY A 120 -1.48 1.89 6.13
CA GLY A 120 -1.69 0.93 5.03
C GLY A 120 -3.13 0.92 4.56
N ILE A 121 -3.34 0.98 3.24
CA ILE A 121 -4.63 0.73 2.60
C ILE A 121 -4.39 -0.18 1.38
N VAL A 122 -5.11 -1.29 1.32
CA VAL A 122 -5.20 -2.15 0.13
C VAL A 122 -6.54 -1.89 -0.56
N LEU A 123 -6.52 -1.64 -1.85
CA LEU A 123 -7.69 -1.51 -2.70
C LEU A 123 -7.87 -2.78 -3.52
N ALA A 124 -9.03 -3.43 -3.39
CA ALA A 124 -9.33 -4.68 -4.09
C ALA A 124 -10.82 -4.82 -4.42
N PRO A 125 -11.19 -5.60 -5.46
CA PRO A 125 -12.60 -5.81 -5.83
C PRO A 125 -13.36 -6.76 -4.89
N PHE A 126 -12.69 -7.38 -3.92
CA PHE A 126 -13.27 -8.34 -2.98
C PHE A 126 -13.37 -7.80 -1.55
N LYS A 127 -14.34 -8.32 -0.77
CA LYS A 127 -14.56 -7.92 0.63
C LYS A 127 -13.82 -8.77 1.67
N GLU A 128 -13.79 -10.10 1.51
CA GLU A 128 -13.21 -11.02 2.51
C GLU A 128 -12.43 -12.16 1.84
N ASN A 129 -13.02 -12.78 0.83
CA ASN A 129 -12.39 -13.87 0.07
C ASN A 129 -11.97 -13.37 -1.31
N TYR A 130 -10.82 -13.86 -1.78
CA TYR A 130 -10.41 -13.63 -3.16
C TYR A 130 -11.45 -14.17 -4.14
N GLU A 131 -11.79 -13.35 -5.14
CA GLU A 131 -12.60 -13.80 -6.27
C GLU A 131 -11.66 -14.43 -7.29
N TYR A 132 -11.68 -15.76 -7.41
CA TYR A 132 -11.04 -16.48 -8.51
C TYR A 132 -12.07 -16.67 -9.63
N ARG A 133 -11.69 -16.35 -10.87
CA ARG A 133 -12.40 -16.76 -12.09
C ARG A 133 -11.58 -17.79 -12.84
#